data_AF-A0A822ATD6-F1
#
_entry.id   AF-A0A822ATD6-F1
#
_cell.length_a   1.000
_cell.length_b   1.000
_cell.length_c   1.000
_cell.angle_alpha   90.00
_cell.angle_beta   90.00
_cell.angle_gamma   90.00
#
_symmetry.space_group_name_H-M   'P 1'
#
loop_
_entity.id
_entity.type
_entity.pdbx_description
1 polymer ?
#
loop_
_entity_poly.entity_id
_entity_poly.type
_entity_poly.pdbx_seq_one_letter_code
_entity_poly.pdbx_strand_id
1 'polypeptide(L)'
;NALLIGVGGSGKQSLARLAAFVSSFDVFQITIKPNYGINDLKADLNNLYRRAALKGLPCVFLLSDAQITDENFLVFINDYLSSGEIFGLFTDDEIEEILNSLRSEAKSQGYSESKENIWKYFIDKVRRNLKIVMCFSPVGNTLRTRARRFPALFSGTIIDWFHSWPRDALYSVVVRFLDDNKLLSNEIRHAIANFMADIHMDVNQTSIQYFTNERRSYYTTSKTFLEYIKFFQHIYENKQMKIELEIVRILSGLEKLDSISAQTAILQEDLKITTDEVNTKAEKAEIALKIVTAEADKVAKEKSFADEERRKIETKKAAVEKVQAACAMELAKAEPVLEAARLALENIEKGQLTELKSFASPPETVKFVMNMVVVLFKWVDENRIIPESQRTWTEAKNTIGPVEKFLQRLRNFQVAKVTPQVRAIIDKLNVTLMKISKTDSIESLIQQITVKSAAAGGIYTWLDNTLKFHTVYLEVQPKQIALDVANEELSRAQQAFSKILARVQILEDCLTEENLKMQRALAEKDDAVRTKERLARQIDLAERLVDGLASSRIIWTKRVETFKNDLETLLGDVLLASTFISYTGYFSRSYRINFVNKWRSAIATTKVCHQ
;
A
#
# COMPACT_ATOMS: atom_id res chain seq x y z
N ASN A 1 -29.39 -56.91 53.49
CA ASN A 1 -30.50 -56.61 52.58
C ASN A 1 -31.20 -55.36 53.07
N ALA A 2 -31.60 -54.47 52.17
CA ALA A 2 -32.23 -53.21 52.54
C ALA A 2 -33.49 -52.96 51.71
N LEU A 3 -34.53 -52.42 52.35
CA LEU A 3 -35.74 -51.93 51.70
C LEU A 3 -35.80 -50.43 51.89
N LEU A 4 -35.44 -49.71 50.83
CA LEU A 4 -35.44 -48.25 50.79
C LEU A 4 -36.84 -47.78 50.35
N ILE A 5 -37.54 -47.08 51.23
CA ILE A 5 -38.91 -46.61 50.98
C ILE A 5 -38.91 -45.09 50.90
N GLY A 6 -39.39 -44.54 49.79
CA GLY A 6 -39.58 -43.09 49.66
C GLY A 6 -40.14 -42.68 48.32
N VAL A 7 -40.53 -41.41 48.18
CA VAL A 7 -41.09 -40.90 46.92
C VAL A 7 -40.09 -40.99 45.76
N GLY A 8 -40.58 -40.98 44.53
CA GLY A 8 -39.72 -40.90 43.33
C GLY A 8 -38.76 -39.71 43.43
N GLY A 9 -37.53 -39.86 42.92
CA GLY A 9 -36.56 -38.75 42.93
C GLY A 9 -35.93 -38.42 44.30
N SER A 10 -36.19 -39.20 45.36
CA SER A 10 -35.57 -39.01 46.69
C SER A 10 -34.11 -39.48 46.80
N GLY A 11 -33.52 -40.00 45.71
CA GLY A 11 -32.12 -40.44 45.68
C GLY A 11 -31.85 -41.88 46.11
N LYS A 12 -32.88 -42.69 46.42
CA LYS A 12 -32.74 -44.11 46.85
C LYS A 12 -31.75 -44.92 46.00
N GLN A 13 -31.94 -44.95 44.69
CA GLN A 13 -31.07 -45.71 43.79
C GLN A 13 -29.64 -45.14 43.75
N SER A 14 -29.49 -43.81 43.74
CA SER A 14 -28.18 -43.17 43.69
C SER A 14 -27.37 -43.46 44.95
N LEU A 15 -28.00 -43.36 46.13
CA LEU A 15 -27.37 -43.65 47.41
C LEU A 15 -27.11 -45.14 47.62
N ALA A 16 -28.01 -46.01 47.14
CA ALA A 16 -27.76 -47.45 47.14
C ALA A 16 -26.52 -47.82 46.31
N ARG A 17 -26.35 -47.23 45.12
CA ARG A 17 -25.15 -47.43 44.29
C ARG A 17 -23.90 -46.86 44.95
N LEU A 18 -23.98 -45.69 45.57
CA LEU A 18 -22.87 -45.09 46.31
C LEU A 18 -22.44 -45.98 47.49
N ALA A 19 -23.39 -46.46 48.28
CA ALA A 19 -23.12 -47.35 49.41
C ALA A 19 -22.51 -48.69 48.97
N ALA A 20 -23.02 -49.26 47.88
CA ALA A 20 -22.46 -50.47 47.29
C ALA A 20 -21.02 -50.24 46.81
N PHE A 21 -20.76 -49.12 46.11
CA PHE A 21 -19.42 -48.74 45.67
C PHE A 21 -18.43 -48.57 46.83
N VAL A 22 -18.82 -47.84 47.87
CA VAL A 22 -17.99 -47.66 49.08
C VAL A 22 -17.71 -49.00 49.77
N SER A 23 -18.67 -49.92 49.73
CA SER A 23 -18.54 -51.25 50.33
C SER A 23 -17.84 -52.26 49.41
N SER A 24 -17.40 -51.87 48.20
CA SER A 24 -16.81 -52.75 47.18
C SER A 24 -17.74 -53.89 46.70
N PHE A 25 -19.05 -53.65 46.70
CA PHE A 25 -20.03 -54.56 46.09
C PHE A 25 -20.30 -54.16 44.65
N ASP A 26 -20.30 -55.14 43.74
CA ASP A 26 -20.72 -54.89 42.36
C ASP A 26 -22.25 -54.79 42.28
N VAL A 27 -22.76 -53.76 41.61
CA VAL A 27 -24.20 -53.54 41.51
C VAL A 27 -24.74 -54.14 40.23
N PHE A 28 -25.61 -55.12 40.39
CA PHE A 28 -26.42 -55.65 39.31
C PHE A 28 -27.83 -55.06 39.37
N GLN A 29 -28.32 -54.60 38.22
CA GLN A 29 -29.67 -54.09 38.07
C GLN A 29 -30.25 -54.60 36.75
N ILE A 30 -31.48 -55.12 36.80
CA ILE A 30 -32.15 -55.67 35.62
C ILE A 30 -32.47 -54.59 34.60
N THR A 31 -32.28 -54.88 33.32
CA THR A 31 -32.67 -53.98 32.23
C THR A 31 -33.90 -54.57 31.56
N ILE A 32 -35.07 -53.99 31.85
CA ILE A 32 -36.33 -54.46 31.24
C ILE A 32 -36.28 -54.22 29.74
N LYS A 33 -36.40 -55.30 28.97
CA LYS A 33 -36.75 -55.29 27.54
C LYS A 33 -38.25 -55.61 27.40
N PRO A 34 -38.92 -55.26 26.29
CA PRO A 34 -40.36 -55.52 26.11
C PRO A 34 -40.79 -56.97 26.39
N ASN A 35 -39.90 -57.95 26.19
CA ASN A 35 -40.16 -59.37 26.41
C ASN A 35 -39.49 -59.94 27.66
N TYR A 36 -39.00 -59.10 28.59
CA TYR A 36 -38.35 -59.58 29.82
C TYR A 36 -39.38 -60.27 30.72
N GLY A 37 -39.21 -61.57 30.93
CA GLY A 37 -40.14 -62.41 31.68
C GLY A 37 -39.50 -63.12 32.88
N ILE A 38 -40.25 -64.05 33.47
CA ILE A 38 -39.82 -64.83 34.64
C ILE A 38 -38.55 -65.65 34.33
N ASN A 39 -38.44 -66.21 33.13
CA ASN A 39 -37.28 -67.03 32.76
C ASN A 39 -35.99 -66.20 32.67
N ASP A 40 -36.08 -64.96 32.18
CA ASP A 40 -34.94 -64.04 32.16
C ASP A 40 -34.50 -63.66 33.58
N LEU A 41 -35.47 -63.40 34.46
CA LEU A 41 -35.18 -63.14 35.88
C LEU A 41 -34.52 -64.35 36.56
N LYS A 42 -34.99 -65.57 36.28
CA LYS A 42 -34.35 -66.79 36.79
C LYS A 42 -32.92 -66.92 36.29
N ALA A 43 -32.67 -66.65 35.01
CA ALA A 43 -31.31 -66.66 34.46
C ALA A 43 -30.40 -65.61 35.12
N ASP A 44 -30.90 -64.39 35.33
CA ASP A 44 -30.18 -63.32 36.03
C ASP A 44 -29.87 -63.70 37.49
N LEU A 45 -30.84 -64.28 38.21
CA LEU A 45 -30.65 -64.76 39.58
C LEU A 45 -29.67 -65.93 39.65
N ASN A 46 -29.74 -66.89 38.73
CA ASN A 46 -28.79 -68.02 38.63
C ASN A 46 -27.36 -67.48 38.46
N ASN A 47 -27.16 -66.53 37.54
CA ASN A 47 -25.89 -65.85 37.33
C ASN A 47 -25.41 -65.12 38.60
N LEU A 48 -26.28 -64.42 39.31
CA LEU A 48 -25.95 -63.74 40.57
C LEU A 48 -25.51 -64.72 41.66
N TYR A 49 -26.21 -65.85 41.81
CA TYR A 49 -25.85 -66.90 42.76
C TYR A 49 -24.47 -67.49 42.42
N ARG A 50 -24.22 -67.83 41.15
CA ARG A 50 -22.91 -68.34 40.71
C ARG A 50 -21.79 -67.33 40.95
N ARG A 51 -22.03 -66.04 40.69
CA ARG A 51 -21.04 -64.98 40.98
C ARG A 51 -20.76 -64.83 42.47
N ALA A 52 -21.81 -64.83 43.30
CA ALA A 52 -21.69 -64.66 44.74
C ALA A 52 -21.01 -65.86 45.42
N ALA A 53 -21.31 -67.08 44.99
CA ALA A 53 -20.82 -68.30 45.63
C ALA A 53 -19.57 -68.89 44.97
N LEU A 54 -19.55 -69.07 43.64
CA LEU A 54 -18.42 -69.73 42.97
C LEU A 54 -17.22 -68.80 42.87
N LYS A 55 -17.45 -67.56 42.42
CA LYS A 55 -16.38 -66.55 42.31
C LYS A 55 -16.10 -65.83 43.63
N GLY A 56 -16.98 -65.96 44.63
CA GLY A 56 -16.85 -65.29 45.92
C GLY A 56 -16.94 -63.76 45.85
N LEU A 57 -17.50 -63.20 44.78
CA LEU A 57 -17.56 -61.75 44.58
C LEU A 57 -18.78 -61.16 45.31
N PRO A 58 -18.59 -60.14 46.18
CA PRO A 58 -19.71 -59.42 46.79
C PRO A 58 -20.51 -58.66 45.73
N CYS A 59 -21.83 -58.89 45.70
CA CYS A 59 -22.74 -58.32 44.71
C CYS A 59 -24.00 -57.76 45.38
N VAL A 60 -24.51 -56.64 44.88
CA VAL A 60 -25.80 -56.07 45.25
C VAL A 60 -26.76 -56.22 44.08
N PHE A 61 -27.89 -56.89 44.30
CA PHE A 61 -29.02 -56.85 43.39
C PHE A 61 -29.90 -55.66 43.73
N LEU A 62 -29.89 -54.63 42.88
CA LEU A 62 -30.70 -53.42 43.02
C LEU A 62 -31.98 -53.54 42.18
N LEU A 63 -33.13 -53.52 42.86
CA LEU A 63 -34.44 -53.61 42.23
C LEU A 63 -35.30 -52.39 42.56
N SER A 64 -35.94 -51.77 41.56
CA SER A 64 -36.93 -50.73 41.77
C SER A 64 -38.35 -51.15 41.40
N ASP A 65 -39.34 -50.41 41.90
CA ASP A 65 -40.76 -50.62 41.57
C ASP A 65 -41.02 -50.64 40.06
N ALA A 66 -40.40 -49.73 39.31
CA ALA A 66 -40.56 -49.65 37.86
C ALA A 66 -40.03 -50.90 37.12
N GLN A 67 -39.20 -51.70 37.80
CA GLN A 67 -38.60 -52.90 37.24
C GLN A 67 -39.43 -54.17 37.42
N ILE A 68 -40.50 -54.09 38.22
CA ILE A 68 -41.40 -55.20 38.52
C ILE A 68 -42.57 -55.14 37.53
N THR A 69 -42.42 -55.84 36.41
CA THR A 69 -43.48 -55.96 35.38
C THR A 69 -44.54 -56.99 35.77
N ASP A 70 -44.12 -58.06 36.46
CA ASP A 70 -44.99 -59.10 37.02
C ASP A 70 -44.75 -59.22 38.54
N GLU A 71 -45.82 -59.25 39.33
CA GLU A 71 -45.77 -59.45 40.79
C GLU A 71 -45.17 -60.81 41.17
N ASN A 72 -45.18 -61.79 40.25
CA ASN A 72 -44.52 -63.08 40.45
C ASN A 72 -42.99 -62.97 40.62
N PHE A 73 -42.38 -61.87 40.16
CA PHE A 73 -40.94 -61.62 40.39
C PHE A 73 -40.62 -61.58 41.89
N LEU A 74 -41.55 -61.06 42.70
CA LEU A 74 -41.38 -60.94 44.14
C LEU A 74 -41.47 -62.27 44.88
N VAL A 75 -42.01 -63.33 44.26
CA VAL A 75 -42.00 -64.69 44.83
C VAL A 75 -40.56 -65.16 44.99
N PHE A 76 -39.76 -65.08 43.93
CA PHE A 76 -38.35 -65.49 43.94
C PHE A 76 -37.51 -64.68 44.92
N ILE A 77 -37.80 -63.39 45.06
CA ILE A 77 -37.11 -62.52 46.02
C ILE A 77 -37.54 -62.82 47.46
N ASN A 78 -38.83 -63.13 47.68
CA ASN A 78 -39.33 -63.57 48.98
C ASN A 78 -38.69 -64.89 49.41
N ASP A 79 -38.52 -65.83 48.50
CA ASP A 79 -37.84 -67.11 48.75
C ASP A 79 -36.35 -66.89 49.10
N TYR A 80 -35.65 -66.05 48.33
CA TYR A 80 -34.29 -65.62 48.68
C TYR A 80 -34.18 -65.01 50.08
N LEU A 81 -35.10 -64.10 50.42
CA LEU A 81 -35.03 -63.38 51.70
C LEU A 81 -35.42 -64.25 52.90
N SER A 82 -36.24 -65.28 52.69
CA SER A 82 -36.68 -66.20 53.74
C SER A 82 -35.68 -67.32 53.99
N SER A 83 -35.33 -68.11 52.97
CA SER A 83 -34.44 -69.28 53.10
C SER A 83 -33.06 -69.07 52.46
N GLY A 84 -32.96 -68.19 51.46
CA GLY A 84 -31.77 -68.07 50.60
C GLY A 84 -31.77 -69.06 49.43
N GLU A 85 -32.77 -69.94 49.36
CA GLU A 85 -32.93 -70.95 48.31
C GLU A 85 -34.20 -70.67 47.51
N ILE A 86 -34.06 -70.60 46.20
CA ILE A 86 -35.17 -70.35 45.28
C ILE A 86 -35.52 -71.64 44.56
N PHE A 87 -36.77 -72.08 44.68
CA PHE A 87 -37.21 -73.33 44.08
C PHE A 87 -37.20 -73.26 42.54
N GLY A 88 -36.60 -74.28 41.90
CA GLY A 88 -36.51 -74.37 40.44
C GLY A 88 -35.69 -73.25 39.79
N LEU A 89 -34.64 -72.77 40.48
CA LEU A 89 -33.65 -71.84 39.95
C LEU A 89 -32.54 -72.54 39.15
N PHE A 90 -32.12 -73.72 39.62
CA PHE A 90 -31.10 -74.58 39.01
C PHE A 90 -31.72 -75.89 38.54
N THR A 91 -31.21 -76.46 37.45
CA THR A 91 -31.51 -77.84 37.06
C THR A 91 -30.67 -78.83 37.88
N ASP A 92 -31.05 -80.10 37.93
CA ASP A 92 -30.30 -81.12 38.68
C ASP A 92 -28.83 -81.22 38.22
N ASP A 93 -28.59 -81.12 36.91
CA ASP A 93 -27.24 -81.09 36.33
C ASP A 93 -26.41 -79.88 36.81
N GLU A 94 -27.03 -78.69 36.88
CA GLU A 94 -26.37 -77.48 37.38
C GLU A 94 -26.05 -77.56 38.89
N ILE A 95 -26.92 -78.19 39.66
CA ILE A 95 -26.69 -78.42 41.09
C ILE A 95 -25.46 -79.32 41.27
N GLU A 96 -25.35 -80.41 40.51
CA GLU A 96 -24.17 -81.29 40.59
C GLU A 96 -22.88 -80.57 40.18
N GLU A 97 -22.92 -79.73 39.14
CA GLU A 97 -21.81 -78.87 38.72
C GLU A 97 -21.34 -77.95 39.86
N ILE A 98 -22.28 -77.23 40.49
CA ILE A 98 -22.01 -76.31 41.60
C ILE A 98 -21.41 -77.07 42.79
N LEU A 99 -22.01 -78.19 43.18
CA LEU A 99 -21.52 -79.01 44.30
C LEU A 99 -20.11 -79.53 44.06
N ASN A 100 -19.79 -79.96 42.84
CA ASN A 100 -18.45 -80.42 42.48
C ASN A 100 -17.42 -79.29 42.56
N SER A 101 -17.77 -78.08 42.08
CA SER A 101 -16.86 -76.92 42.11
C SER A 101 -16.54 -76.43 43.53
N LEU A 102 -17.46 -76.60 44.49
CA LEU A 102 -17.32 -76.12 45.87
C LEU A 102 -16.85 -77.20 46.85
N ARG A 103 -16.76 -78.46 46.43
CA ARG A 103 -16.43 -79.59 47.34
C ARG A 103 -15.08 -79.42 48.04
N SER A 104 -14.05 -79.00 47.30
CA SER A 104 -12.70 -78.78 47.86
C SER A 104 -12.68 -77.62 48.84
N GLU A 105 -13.36 -76.51 48.50
CA GLU A 105 -13.47 -75.33 49.34
C GLU A 105 -14.28 -75.60 50.61
N ALA A 106 -15.44 -76.26 50.50
CA ALA A 106 -16.30 -76.61 51.63
C ALA A 106 -15.58 -77.51 52.64
N LYS A 107 -14.79 -78.48 52.15
CA LYS A 107 -13.95 -79.35 53.00
C LYS A 107 -12.89 -78.55 53.76
N SER A 108 -12.25 -77.57 53.11
CA SER A 108 -11.28 -76.69 53.76
C SER A 108 -11.89 -75.82 54.87
N GLN A 109 -13.18 -75.52 54.77
CA GLN A 109 -13.96 -74.75 55.74
C GLN A 109 -14.66 -75.62 56.80
N GLY A 110 -14.39 -76.93 56.83
CA GLY A 110 -14.87 -77.85 57.87
C GLY A 110 -16.28 -78.44 57.65
N TYR A 111 -16.85 -78.29 56.45
CA TYR A 111 -18.13 -78.96 56.10
C TYR A 111 -17.88 -80.41 55.69
N SER A 112 -18.78 -81.33 56.08
CA SER A 112 -18.71 -82.74 55.68
C SER A 112 -19.03 -82.92 54.19
N GLU A 113 -18.53 -83.99 53.57
CA GLU A 113 -18.66 -84.26 52.12
C GLU A 113 -20.07 -84.65 51.63
N SER A 114 -21.09 -84.61 52.49
CA SER A 114 -22.49 -84.88 52.07
C SER A 114 -23.02 -83.80 51.14
N LYS A 115 -23.82 -84.19 50.14
CA LYS A 115 -24.43 -83.26 49.16
C LYS A 115 -25.20 -82.12 49.87
N GLU A 116 -25.95 -82.44 50.91
CA GLU A 116 -26.74 -81.48 51.70
C GLU A 116 -25.86 -80.43 52.41
N ASN A 117 -24.73 -80.83 52.99
CA ASN A 117 -23.87 -79.90 53.73
C ASN A 117 -23.07 -78.99 52.79
N ILE A 118 -22.68 -79.48 51.61
CA ILE A 118 -22.06 -78.63 50.58
C ILE A 118 -23.08 -77.66 49.98
N TRP A 119 -24.33 -78.10 49.78
CA TRP A 119 -25.41 -77.20 49.33
C TRP A 119 -25.70 -76.11 50.36
N LYS A 120 -25.76 -76.46 51.65
CA LYS A 120 -25.88 -75.49 52.74
C LYS A 120 -24.72 -74.49 52.74
N TYR A 121 -23.48 -74.94 52.52
CA TYR A 121 -22.32 -74.05 52.36
C TYR A 121 -22.48 -73.08 51.19
N PHE A 122 -22.97 -73.57 50.04
CA PHE A 122 -23.27 -72.72 48.87
C PHE A 122 -24.28 -71.62 49.23
N ILE A 123 -25.41 -71.98 49.84
CA ILE A 123 -26.45 -71.02 50.24
C ILE A 123 -25.92 -70.01 51.28
N ASP A 124 -25.14 -70.47 52.27
CA ASP A 124 -24.51 -69.58 53.26
C ASP A 124 -23.53 -68.59 52.60
N LYS A 125 -22.79 -69.03 51.59
CA LYS A 125 -21.87 -68.17 50.81
C LYS A 125 -22.64 -67.17 49.95
N VAL A 126 -23.72 -67.60 49.30
CA VAL A 126 -24.64 -66.71 48.57
C VAL A 126 -25.22 -65.65 49.50
N ARG A 127 -25.76 -66.01 50.68
CA ARG A 127 -26.35 -65.05 51.62
C ARG A 127 -25.33 -64.06 52.19
N ARG A 128 -24.06 -64.47 52.31
CA ARG A 128 -22.96 -63.59 52.74
C ARG A 128 -22.60 -62.57 51.66
N ASN A 129 -22.46 -62.99 50.41
CA ASN A 129 -21.90 -62.18 49.33
C ASN A 129 -22.94 -61.46 48.48
N LEU A 130 -24.14 -62.03 48.29
CA LEU A 130 -25.25 -61.39 47.59
C LEU A 130 -26.10 -60.60 48.58
N LYS A 131 -26.40 -59.34 48.28
CA LYS A 131 -27.33 -58.51 49.03
C LYS A 131 -28.42 -57.99 48.11
N ILE A 132 -29.67 -58.03 48.55
CA ILE A 132 -30.78 -57.44 47.80
C ILE A 132 -31.10 -56.06 48.40
N VAL A 133 -31.17 -55.06 47.52
CA VAL A 133 -31.60 -53.70 47.84
C VAL A 133 -32.83 -53.37 46.99
N MET A 134 -33.96 -53.16 47.65
CA MET A 134 -35.23 -52.82 47.01
C MET A 134 -35.54 -51.34 47.20
N CYS A 135 -35.93 -50.65 46.14
CA CYS A 135 -36.27 -49.23 46.14
C CYS A 135 -37.74 -49.05 45.80
N PHE A 136 -38.59 -48.99 46.83
CA PHE A 136 -40.05 -48.90 46.68
C PHE A 136 -40.60 -47.51 47.02
N SER A 137 -41.76 -47.21 46.45
CA SER A 137 -42.52 -45.99 46.67
C SER A 137 -43.61 -46.24 47.72
N PRO A 138 -43.78 -45.35 48.72
CA PRO A 138 -44.90 -45.41 49.66
C PRO A 138 -46.20 -44.88 49.05
N VAL A 139 -46.15 -44.31 47.84
CA VAL A 139 -47.31 -43.71 47.16
C VAL A 139 -48.19 -44.81 46.55
N GLY A 140 -49.48 -44.78 46.86
CA GLY A 140 -50.46 -45.76 46.38
C GLY A 140 -50.60 -46.97 47.29
N ASN A 141 -51.33 -47.98 46.82
CA ASN A 141 -51.66 -49.17 47.62
C ASN A 141 -50.74 -50.38 47.35
N THR A 142 -49.86 -50.30 46.35
CA THR A 142 -49.02 -51.41 45.88
C THR A 142 -48.08 -51.93 46.97
N LEU A 143 -47.37 -51.03 47.66
CA LEU A 143 -46.47 -51.39 48.76
C LEU A 143 -47.20 -52.14 49.87
N ARG A 144 -48.39 -51.67 50.26
CA ARG A 144 -49.21 -52.30 51.30
C ARG A 144 -49.68 -53.69 50.89
N THR A 145 -50.08 -53.86 49.62
CA THR A 145 -50.48 -55.17 49.09
C THR A 145 -49.29 -56.13 49.06
N ARG A 146 -48.12 -55.68 48.61
CA ARG A 146 -46.88 -56.48 48.60
C ARG A 146 -46.45 -56.88 50.00
N ALA A 147 -46.57 -55.99 50.99
CA ALA A 147 -46.27 -56.30 52.39
C ALA A 147 -47.09 -57.46 52.96
N ARG A 148 -48.36 -57.58 52.52
CA ARG A 148 -49.24 -58.67 52.94
C ARG A 148 -48.96 -59.97 52.18
N ARG A 149 -48.68 -59.87 50.88
CA ARG A 149 -48.45 -61.05 50.01
C ARG A 149 -47.06 -61.66 50.19
N PHE A 150 -46.06 -60.85 50.51
CA PHE A 150 -44.65 -61.25 50.57
C PHE A 150 -43.99 -60.77 51.88
N PRO A 151 -44.24 -61.45 53.02
CA PRO A 151 -43.76 -61.02 54.33
C PRO A 151 -42.23 -60.98 54.47
N ALA A 152 -41.49 -61.80 53.71
CA ALA A 152 -40.03 -61.85 53.77
C ALA A 152 -39.39 -60.57 53.20
N LEU A 153 -40.09 -59.82 52.35
CA LEU A 153 -39.60 -58.53 51.85
C LEU A 153 -39.38 -57.53 52.99
N PHE A 154 -40.19 -57.59 54.05
CA PHE A 154 -40.15 -56.66 55.17
C PHE A 154 -39.44 -57.25 56.40
N SER A 155 -39.62 -58.54 56.67
CA SER A 155 -38.95 -59.20 57.81
C SER A 155 -37.49 -59.58 57.51
N GLY A 156 -37.16 -59.88 56.25
CA GLY A 156 -35.81 -60.25 55.81
C GLY A 156 -34.93 -59.08 55.37
N THR A 157 -35.40 -57.84 55.53
CA THR A 157 -34.66 -56.63 55.16
C THR A 157 -34.70 -55.57 56.27
N ILE A 158 -33.70 -54.70 56.27
CA ILE A 158 -33.71 -53.48 57.09
C ILE A 158 -34.44 -52.41 56.30
N ILE A 159 -35.47 -51.81 56.91
CA ILE A 159 -36.29 -50.77 56.28
C ILE A 159 -35.66 -49.41 56.55
N ASP A 160 -35.41 -48.64 55.49
CA ASP A 160 -34.90 -47.27 55.57
C ASP A 160 -35.86 -46.31 54.87
N TRP A 161 -36.30 -45.27 55.58
CA TRP A 161 -37.31 -44.32 55.13
C TRP A 161 -36.67 -43.02 54.62
N PHE A 162 -36.86 -42.77 53.33
CA PHE A 162 -36.41 -41.57 52.64
C PHE A 162 -37.51 -40.52 52.71
N HIS A 163 -37.41 -39.67 53.74
CA HIS A 163 -38.29 -38.53 53.92
C HIS A 163 -37.98 -37.38 52.96
N SER A 164 -38.95 -36.50 52.76
CA SER A 164 -38.75 -35.24 52.06
C SER A 164 -37.71 -34.39 52.79
N TRP A 165 -36.93 -33.63 52.04
CA TRP A 165 -35.88 -32.80 52.62
C TRP A 165 -36.45 -31.70 53.51
N PRO A 166 -35.94 -31.53 54.75
CA PRO A 166 -36.29 -30.39 55.58
C PRO A 166 -35.71 -29.10 54.99
N ARG A 167 -36.21 -27.95 55.48
CA ARG A 167 -35.75 -26.62 55.07
C ARG A 167 -34.23 -26.47 55.11
N ASP A 168 -33.58 -26.95 56.17
CA ASP A 168 -32.13 -26.82 56.36
C ASP A 168 -31.33 -27.62 55.33
N ALA A 169 -31.84 -28.79 54.93
CA ALA A 169 -31.23 -29.59 53.86
C ALA A 169 -31.37 -28.89 52.50
N LEU A 170 -32.56 -28.33 52.20
CA LEU A 170 -32.78 -27.55 50.98
C LEU A 170 -31.82 -26.36 50.91
N TYR A 171 -31.69 -25.62 52.00
CA TYR A 171 -30.76 -24.50 52.12
C TYR A 171 -29.30 -24.93 51.90
N SER A 172 -28.84 -25.97 52.61
CA SER A 172 -27.46 -26.46 52.50
C SER A 172 -27.12 -26.93 51.08
N VAL A 173 -28.09 -27.57 50.40
CA VAL A 173 -27.91 -28.00 49.01
C VAL A 173 -27.74 -26.80 48.10
N VAL A 174 -28.60 -25.77 48.20
CA VAL A 174 -28.47 -24.56 47.37
C VAL A 174 -27.13 -23.86 47.61
N VAL A 175 -26.73 -23.69 48.88
CA VAL A 175 -25.43 -23.08 49.21
C VAL A 175 -24.28 -23.83 48.56
N ARG A 176 -24.30 -25.18 48.60
CA ARG A 176 -23.25 -26.01 48.00
C ARG A 176 -23.27 -25.98 46.48
N PHE A 177 -24.44 -25.95 45.86
CA PHE A 177 -24.59 -25.87 44.40
C PHE A 177 -24.18 -24.50 43.84
N LEU A 178 -24.40 -23.42 44.60
CA LEU A 178 -24.00 -22.07 44.22
C LEU A 178 -22.55 -21.73 44.58
N ASP A 179 -21.83 -22.62 45.28
CA ASP A 179 -20.43 -22.43 45.67
C ASP A 179 -19.50 -22.39 44.44
N ASP A 180 -19.85 -23.14 43.39
CA ASP A 180 -19.12 -23.15 42.12
C ASP A 180 -19.23 -21.80 41.37
N ASN A 181 -20.26 -21.01 41.66
CA ASN A 181 -20.51 -19.71 41.01
C ASN A 181 -19.78 -18.58 41.74
N LYS A 182 -18.49 -18.42 41.43
CA LYS A 182 -17.61 -17.35 41.95
C LYS A 182 -18.12 -15.92 41.75
N LEU A 183 -19.14 -15.73 40.91
CA LEU A 183 -19.74 -14.44 40.57
C LEU A 183 -20.71 -13.92 41.66
N LEU A 184 -21.18 -14.78 42.57
CA LEU A 184 -22.15 -14.40 43.61
C LEU A 184 -21.45 -14.11 44.94
N SER A 185 -21.73 -12.94 45.53
CA SER A 185 -21.28 -12.61 46.88
C SER A 185 -21.86 -13.59 47.91
N ASN A 186 -21.14 -13.82 49.01
CA ASN A 186 -21.58 -14.75 50.07
C ASN A 186 -22.97 -14.35 50.61
N GLU A 187 -23.23 -13.07 50.83
CA GLU A 187 -24.53 -12.58 51.33
C GLU A 187 -25.69 -12.90 50.38
N ILE A 188 -25.49 -12.64 49.09
CA ILE A 188 -26.49 -12.89 48.05
C ILE A 188 -26.76 -14.39 47.92
N ARG A 189 -25.71 -15.22 47.99
CA ARG A 189 -25.85 -16.68 47.94
C ARG A 189 -26.75 -17.22 49.05
N HIS A 190 -26.55 -16.75 50.28
CA HIS A 190 -27.39 -17.13 51.41
C HIS A 190 -28.82 -16.59 51.29
N ALA A 191 -29.02 -15.41 50.71
CA ALA A 191 -30.35 -14.89 50.41
C ALA A 191 -31.11 -15.77 49.40
N ILE A 192 -30.45 -16.15 48.30
CA ILE A 192 -31.01 -17.06 47.29
C ILE A 192 -31.33 -18.42 47.92
N ALA A 193 -30.42 -18.98 48.72
CA ALA A 193 -30.62 -20.26 49.37
C ALA A 193 -31.83 -20.28 50.31
N ASN A 194 -32.02 -19.21 51.10
CA ASN A 194 -33.22 -19.06 51.93
C ASN A 194 -34.48 -18.99 51.07
N PHE A 195 -34.48 -18.13 50.05
CA PHE A 195 -35.62 -17.96 49.15
C PHE A 195 -36.02 -19.26 48.45
N MET A 196 -35.07 -19.98 47.86
CA MET A 196 -35.32 -21.25 47.17
C MET A 196 -35.88 -22.31 48.13
N ALA A 197 -35.34 -22.40 49.35
CA ALA A 197 -35.81 -23.35 50.35
C ALA A 197 -37.24 -23.03 50.81
N ASP A 198 -37.53 -21.74 51.09
CA ASP A 198 -38.85 -21.29 51.53
C ASP A 198 -39.93 -21.53 50.47
N ILE A 199 -39.61 -21.25 49.20
CA ILE A 199 -40.55 -21.50 48.11
C ILE A 199 -40.81 -22.98 47.92
N HIS A 200 -39.78 -23.83 47.99
CA HIS A 200 -40.00 -25.26 47.85
C HIS A 200 -40.94 -25.79 48.94
N MET A 201 -40.79 -25.30 50.18
CA MET A 201 -41.70 -25.62 51.28
C MET A 201 -43.11 -25.05 51.06
N ASP A 202 -43.23 -23.83 50.54
CA ASP A 202 -44.51 -23.20 50.23
C ASP A 202 -45.28 -23.95 49.13
N VAL A 203 -44.60 -24.39 48.08
CA VAL A 203 -45.19 -25.21 47.01
C VAL A 203 -45.68 -26.54 47.57
N ASN A 204 -44.95 -27.15 48.52
CA ASN A 204 -45.35 -28.39 49.18
C ASN A 204 -46.60 -28.21 50.03
N GLN A 205 -46.72 -27.10 50.76
CA GLN A 205 -47.91 -26.79 51.54
C GLN A 205 -49.11 -26.50 50.63
N THR A 206 -48.88 -25.74 49.56
CA THR A 206 -49.93 -25.37 48.60
C THR A 206 -50.39 -26.57 47.78
N SER A 207 -49.53 -27.56 47.50
CA SER A 207 -49.94 -28.78 46.80
C SER A 207 -50.92 -29.64 47.63
N ILE A 208 -50.77 -29.65 48.97
CA ILE A 208 -51.71 -30.30 49.89
C ILE A 208 -53.07 -29.60 49.86
N GLN A 209 -53.06 -28.27 49.87
CA GLN A 209 -54.29 -27.47 49.74
C GLN A 209 -54.95 -27.67 48.38
N TYR A 210 -54.16 -27.71 47.30
CA TYR A 210 -54.62 -27.96 45.95
C TYR A 210 -55.29 -29.33 45.81
N PHE A 211 -54.72 -30.36 46.44
CA PHE A 211 -55.37 -31.68 46.50
C PHE A 211 -56.68 -31.64 47.29
N THR A 212 -56.73 -30.92 48.40
CA THR A 212 -57.94 -30.79 49.22
C THR A 212 -59.07 -30.10 48.46
N ASN A 213 -58.74 -29.03 47.73
CA ASN A 213 -59.69 -28.17 47.05
C ASN A 213 -60.09 -28.68 45.65
N GLU A 214 -59.12 -29.08 44.82
CA GLU A 214 -59.34 -29.47 43.42
C GLU A 214 -59.25 -30.98 43.19
N ARG A 215 -58.93 -31.79 44.22
CA ARG A 215 -58.70 -33.25 44.11
C ARG A 215 -57.62 -33.63 43.08
N ARG A 216 -56.75 -32.67 42.73
CA ARG A 216 -55.61 -32.86 41.83
C ARG A 216 -54.33 -32.94 42.66
N SER A 217 -53.59 -34.03 42.50
CA SER A 217 -52.31 -34.22 43.22
C SER A 217 -51.17 -33.63 42.41
N TYR A 218 -50.33 -32.82 43.05
CA TYR A 218 -49.03 -32.41 42.53
C TYR A 218 -47.95 -32.80 43.53
N TYR A 219 -46.91 -33.46 43.04
CA TYR A 219 -45.81 -33.95 43.87
C TYR A 219 -44.53 -33.25 43.47
N THR A 220 -43.87 -32.66 44.46
CA THR A 220 -42.51 -32.18 44.38
C THR A 220 -41.55 -33.26 44.89
N THR A 221 -40.34 -33.28 44.36
CA THR A 221 -39.32 -34.24 44.75
C THR A 221 -37.99 -33.52 44.90
N SER A 222 -37.05 -34.10 45.62
CA SER A 222 -35.68 -33.54 45.71
C SER A 222 -35.07 -33.38 44.31
N LYS A 223 -35.40 -34.26 43.36
CA LYS A 223 -35.01 -34.12 41.96
C LYS A 223 -35.55 -32.85 41.30
N THR A 224 -36.84 -32.52 41.48
CA THR A 224 -37.40 -31.29 40.89
C THR A 224 -36.76 -30.03 41.49
N PHE A 225 -36.36 -30.06 42.77
CA PHE A 225 -35.59 -28.99 43.39
C PHE A 225 -34.17 -28.85 42.80
N LEU A 226 -33.46 -29.96 42.60
CA LEU A 226 -32.15 -29.94 41.94
C LEU A 226 -32.22 -29.46 40.49
N GLU A 227 -33.25 -29.85 39.75
CA GLU A 227 -33.50 -29.35 38.39
C GLU A 227 -33.80 -27.85 38.39
N TYR A 228 -34.56 -27.36 39.37
CA TYR A 228 -34.80 -25.93 39.56
C TYR A 228 -33.51 -25.14 39.79
N ILE A 229 -32.63 -25.60 40.71
CA ILE A 229 -31.34 -24.92 40.98
C ILE A 229 -30.48 -24.86 39.70
N LYS A 230 -30.36 -25.99 39.00
CA LYS A 230 -29.59 -26.05 37.74
C LYS A 230 -30.19 -25.16 36.66
N PHE A 231 -31.50 -25.11 36.56
CA PHE A 231 -32.21 -24.27 35.61
C PHE A 231 -32.00 -22.78 35.89
N PHE A 232 -32.05 -22.38 37.16
CA PHE A 232 -31.71 -21.03 37.60
C PHE A 232 -30.29 -20.64 37.19
N GLN A 233 -29.28 -21.47 37.53
CA GLN A 233 -27.88 -21.23 37.16
C GLN A 233 -27.72 -21.06 35.66
N HIS A 234 -28.29 -21.99 34.88
CA HIS A 234 -28.23 -21.95 33.42
C HIS A 234 -28.86 -20.69 32.82
N ILE A 235 -30.03 -20.25 33.30
CA ILE A 235 -30.66 -19.04 32.79
C ILE A 235 -29.85 -17.81 33.19
N TYR A 236 -29.39 -17.74 34.44
CA TYR A 236 -28.65 -16.59 34.95
C TYR A 236 -27.36 -16.38 34.16
N GLU A 237 -26.54 -17.42 34.04
CA GLU A 237 -25.26 -17.37 33.30
C GLU A 237 -25.47 -16.98 31.83
N ASN A 238 -26.45 -17.58 31.16
CA ASN A 238 -26.74 -17.27 29.77
C ASN A 238 -27.25 -15.83 29.56
N LYS A 239 -28.09 -15.34 30.47
CA LYS A 239 -28.64 -13.97 30.36
C LYS A 239 -27.59 -12.93 30.71
N GLN A 240 -26.81 -13.17 31.75
CA GLN A 240 -25.70 -12.30 32.15
C GLN A 240 -24.70 -12.17 31.01
N MET A 241 -24.23 -13.31 30.46
CA MET A 241 -23.29 -13.31 29.33
C MET A 241 -23.85 -12.55 28.12
N LYS A 242 -25.13 -12.72 27.77
CA LYS A 242 -25.76 -12.00 26.66
C LYS A 242 -25.77 -10.49 26.87
N ILE A 243 -26.11 -10.04 28.08
CA ILE A 243 -26.15 -8.62 28.40
C ILE A 243 -24.73 -8.04 28.41
N GLU A 244 -23.77 -8.72 29.03
CA GLU A 244 -22.36 -8.31 29.03
C GLU A 244 -21.77 -8.20 27.62
N LEU A 245 -22.03 -9.18 26.74
CA LEU A 245 -21.59 -9.13 25.34
C LEU A 245 -22.20 -7.95 24.58
N GLU A 246 -23.48 -7.66 24.78
CA GLU A 246 -24.13 -6.50 24.15
C GLU A 246 -23.58 -5.18 24.71
N ILE A 247 -23.28 -5.10 26.02
CA ILE A 247 -22.60 -3.94 26.62
C ILE A 247 -21.24 -3.73 25.96
N VAL A 248 -20.39 -4.76 25.89
CA VAL A 248 -19.05 -4.67 25.29
C VAL A 248 -19.13 -4.24 23.82
N ARG A 249 -20.09 -4.81 23.07
CA ARG A 249 -20.32 -4.45 21.67
C ARG A 249 -20.68 -2.96 21.51
N ILE A 250 -21.60 -2.46 22.34
CA ILE A 250 -22.02 -1.06 22.27
C ILE A 250 -20.89 -0.13 22.71
N LEU A 251 -20.17 -0.47 23.79
CA LEU A 251 -19.01 0.29 24.26
C LEU A 251 -17.91 0.38 23.19
N SER A 252 -17.60 -0.72 22.51
CA SER A 252 -16.65 -0.70 21.38
C SER A 252 -17.14 0.19 20.22
N GLY A 253 -18.45 0.22 19.97
CA GLY A 253 -19.05 1.15 19.00
C GLY A 253 -18.90 2.62 19.41
N LEU A 254 -19.12 2.94 20.68
CA LEU A 254 -18.95 4.28 21.24
C LEU A 254 -17.47 4.71 21.23
N GLU A 255 -16.54 3.82 21.59
CA GLU A 255 -15.10 4.08 21.56
C GLU A 255 -14.63 4.42 20.13
N LYS A 256 -15.15 3.71 19.12
CA LYS A 256 -14.86 4.04 17.72
C LYS A 256 -15.39 5.42 17.32
N LEU A 257 -16.58 5.81 17.78
CA LEU A 257 -17.12 7.15 17.53
C LEU A 257 -16.26 8.23 18.18
N ASP A 258 -15.81 8.00 19.41
CA ASP A 258 -14.91 8.91 20.13
C ASP A 258 -13.55 9.01 19.43
N SER A 259 -12.99 7.89 18.96
CA SER A 259 -11.77 7.88 18.18
C SER A 259 -11.91 8.64 16.86
N ILE A 260 -13.05 8.52 16.16
CA ILE A 260 -13.30 9.28 14.93
C ILE A 260 -13.38 10.77 15.25
N SER A 261 -14.12 11.17 16.30
CA SER A 261 -14.22 12.57 16.72
C SER A 261 -12.86 13.16 17.07
N ALA A 262 -12.00 12.41 17.76
CA ALA A 262 -10.63 12.83 18.07
C ALA A 262 -9.77 12.97 16.81
N GLN A 263 -9.87 12.03 15.86
CA GLN A 263 -9.16 12.11 14.58
C GLN A 263 -9.64 13.29 13.73
N THR A 264 -10.95 13.58 13.69
CA THR A 264 -11.49 14.75 12.99
C THR A 264 -10.94 16.04 13.56
N ALA A 265 -10.81 16.15 14.88
CA ALA A 265 -10.21 17.33 15.52
C ALA A 265 -8.73 17.53 15.13
N ILE A 266 -7.96 16.44 15.04
CA ILE A 266 -6.56 16.49 14.56
C ILE A 266 -6.51 16.93 13.09
N LEU A 267 -7.35 16.34 12.22
CA LEU A 267 -7.42 16.70 10.81
C LEU A 267 -7.82 18.16 10.60
N GLN A 268 -8.73 18.70 11.43
CA GLN A 268 -9.11 20.11 11.39
C GLN A 268 -7.92 21.04 11.70
N GLU A 269 -7.03 20.64 12.62
CA GLU A 269 -5.81 21.41 12.90
C GLU A 269 -4.81 21.31 11.74
N ASP A 270 -4.60 20.10 11.18
CA ASP A 270 -3.77 19.90 9.99
C ASP A 270 -4.28 20.71 8.79
N LEU A 271 -5.59 20.85 8.63
CA LEU A 271 -6.19 21.67 7.57
C LEU A 271 -5.84 23.15 7.73
N LYS A 272 -5.77 23.69 8.96
CA LYS A 272 -5.36 25.08 9.20
C LYS A 272 -3.90 25.27 8.78
N ILE A 273 -3.02 24.40 9.25
CA ILE A 273 -1.58 24.43 8.91
C ILE A 273 -1.39 24.35 7.39
N THR A 274 -2.03 23.38 6.75
CA THR A 274 -1.95 23.20 5.29
C THR A 274 -2.54 24.39 4.52
N THR A 275 -3.56 25.06 5.08
CA THR A 275 -4.15 26.26 4.48
C THR A 275 -3.15 27.42 4.47
N ASP A 276 -2.43 27.62 5.57
CA ASP A 276 -1.39 28.65 5.66
C ASP A 276 -0.21 28.32 4.73
N GLU A 277 0.21 27.05 4.65
CA GLU A 277 1.23 26.61 3.69
C GLU A 277 0.83 26.88 2.23
N VAL A 278 -0.44 26.62 1.86
CA VAL A 278 -0.95 26.93 0.52
C VAL A 278 -0.87 28.43 0.23
N ASN A 279 -1.24 29.29 1.19
CA ASN A 279 -1.18 30.73 1.03
C ASN A 279 0.27 31.20 0.80
N THR A 280 1.21 30.75 1.64
CA THR A 280 2.64 31.12 1.49
C THR A 280 3.24 30.64 0.17
N LYS A 281 2.88 29.43 -0.31
CA LYS A 281 3.33 28.92 -1.61
C LYS A 281 2.67 29.66 -2.78
N ALA A 282 1.41 30.06 -2.65
CA ALA A 282 0.72 30.86 -3.65
C ALA A 282 1.40 32.23 -3.83
N GLU A 283 1.78 32.89 -2.73
CA GLU A 283 2.54 34.15 -2.76
C GLU A 283 3.90 33.97 -3.47
N LYS A 284 4.66 32.92 -3.12
CA LYS A 284 5.94 32.61 -3.78
C LYS A 284 5.79 32.37 -5.28
N ALA A 285 4.75 31.65 -5.70
CA ALA A 285 4.48 31.40 -7.11
C ALA A 285 4.09 32.69 -7.86
N GLU A 286 3.33 33.59 -7.23
CA GLU A 286 2.97 34.89 -7.81
C GLU A 286 4.20 35.80 -7.97
N ILE A 287 5.11 35.80 -6.99
CA ILE A 287 6.38 36.53 -7.08
C ILE A 287 7.25 35.98 -8.22
N ALA A 288 7.40 34.65 -8.31
CA ALA A 288 8.17 34.02 -9.39
C ALA A 288 7.57 34.33 -10.77
N LEU A 289 6.25 34.33 -10.91
CA LEU A 289 5.56 34.71 -12.14
C LEU A 289 5.89 36.16 -12.55
N LYS A 290 5.87 37.11 -11.59
CA LYS A 290 6.25 38.51 -11.85
C LYS A 290 7.71 38.68 -12.28
N ILE A 291 8.63 37.87 -11.74
CA ILE A 291 10.04 37.89 -12.13
C ILE A 291 10.20 37.37 -13.55
N VAL A 292 9.58 36.23 -13.88
CA VAL A 292 9.63 35.63 -15.22
C VAL A 292 9.03 36.56 -16.27
N THR A 293 7.90 37.22 -16.00
CA THR A 293 7.32 38.17 -16.96
C THR A 293 8.24 39.36 -17.21
N ALA A 294 8.84 39.93 -16.15
CA ALA A 294 9.78 41.03 -16.28
C ALA A 294 11.06 40.63 -17.06
N GLU A 295 11.59 39.43 -16.83
CA GLU A 295 12.79 38.94 -17.53
C GLU A 295 12.49 38.56 -18.99
N ALA A 296 11.30 38.00 -19.27
CA ALA A 296 10.83 37.73 -20.62
C ALA A 296 10.70 39.02 -21.45
N ASP A 297 10.18 40.10 -20.85
CA ASP A 297 10.09 41.42 -21.50
C ASP A 297 11.49 41.98 -21.83
N LYS A 298 12.48 41.79 -20.95
CA LYS A 298 13.88 42.20 -21.24
C LYS A 298 14.48 41.40 -22.39
N VAL A 299 14.32 40.08 -22.38
CA VAL A 299 14.80 39.20 -23.47
C VAL A 299 14.14 39.58 -24.80
N ALA A 300 12.83 39.84 -24.81
CA ALA A 300 12.11 40.25 -26.02
C ALA A 300 12.65 41.57 -26.60
N LYS A 301 12.93 42.56 -25.74
CA LYS A 301 13.54 43.83 -26.17
C LYS A 301 14.94 43.63 -26.75
N GLU A 302 15.81 42.90 -26.05
CA GLU A 302 17.19 42.67 -26.51
C GLU A 302 17.24 41.84 -27.81
N LYS A 303 16.32 40.87 -27.98
CA LYS A 303 16.16 40.13 -29.25
C LYS A 303 15.75 41.02 -30.40
N SER A 304 14.75 41.89 -30.19
CA SER A 304 14.30 42.82 -31.24
C SER A 304 15.44 43.75 -31.69
N PHE A 305 16.24 44.23 -30.74
CA PHE A 305 17.44 45.02 -31.02
C PHE A 305 18.51 44.22 -31.79
N ALA A 306 18.76 42.96 -31.40
CA ALA A 306 19.68 42.08 -32.12
C ALA A 306 19.20 41.82 -33.57
N ASP A 307 17.91 41.61 -33.79
CA ASP A 307 17.35 41.39 -35.13
C ASP A 307 17.46 42.64 -36.03
N GLU A 308 17.25 43.83 -35.49
CA GLU A 308 17.49 45.08 -36.21
C GLU A 308 18.96 45.24 -36.61
N GLU A 309 19.89 44.95 -35.69
CA GLU A 309 21.32 45.07 -35.95
C GLU A 309 21.82 44.00 -36.93
N ARG A 310 21.24 42.79 -36.89
CA ARG A 310 21.46 41.73 -37.89
C ARG A 310 21.11 42.22 -39.29
N ARG A 311 19.94 42.84 -39.48
CA ARG A 311 19.52 43.38 -40.79
C ARG A 311 20.47 44.46 -41.30
N LYS A 312 20.99 45.32 -40.41
CA LYS A 312 22.00 46.33 -40.79
C LYS A 312 23.32 45.69 -41.22
N ILE A 313 23.74 44.60 -40.58
CA ILE A 313 24.96 43.88 -40.96
C ILE A 313 24.79 43.12 -42.27
N GLU A 314 23.62 42.51 -42.52
CA GLU A 314 23.33 41.83 -43.79
C GLU A 314 23.31 42.81 -44.97
N THR A 315 22.72 43.99 -44.80
CA THR A 315 22.73 45.03 -45.85
C THR A 315 24.16 45.55 -46.11
N LYS A 316 24.97 45.77 -45.07
CA LYS A 316 26.39 46.12 -45.20
C LYS A 316 27.19 45.01 -45.89
N LYS A 317 26.96 43.73 -45.54
CA LYS A 317 27.63 42.58 -46.16
C LYS A 317 27.30 42.46 -47.66
N ALA A 318 26.04 42.60 -48.03
CA ALA A 318 25.63 42.59 -49.44
C ALA A 318 26.22 43.77 -50.23
N ALA A 319 26.41 44.93 -49.60
CA ALA A 319 27.07 46.07 -50.23
C ALA A 319 28.58 45.81 -50.46
N VAL A 320 29.27 45.22 -49.47
CA VAL A 320 30.69 44.85 -49.59
C VAL A 320 30.92 43.79 -50.67
N GLU A 321 30.06 42.76 -50.75
CA GLU A 321 30.14 41.71 -51.79
C GLU A 321 30.02 42.29 -53.21
N LYS A 322 29.17 43.31 -53.41
CA LYS A 322 29.07 44.02 -54.70
C LYS A 322 30.33 44.79 -55.06
N VAL A 323 30.93 45.49 -54.08
CA VAL A 323 32.20 46.21 -54.28
C VAL A 323 33.35 45.24 -54.55
N GLN A 324 33.34 44.08 -53.91
CA GLN A 324 34.32 43.01 -54.13
C GLN A 324 34.23 42.43 -55.55
N ALA A 325 33.01 42.14 -56.04
CA ALA A 325 32.80 41.66 -57.40
C ALA A 325 33.23 42.69 -58.47
N ALA A 326 32.93 43.98 -58.23
CA ALA A 326 33.33 45.06 -59.13
C ALA A 326 34.85 45.26 -59.18
N CYS A 327 35.55 45.09 -58.04
CA CYS A 327 37.00 45.20 -57.99
C CYS A 327 37.69 44.02 -58.69
N ALA A 328 37.17 42.80 -58.55
CA ALA A 328 37.71 41.61 -59.21
C ALA A 328 37.59 41.67 -60.74
N MET A 329 36.47 42.20 -61.26
CA MET A 329 36.22 42.31 -62.69
C MET A 329 37.17 43.30 -63.41
N GLU A 330 37.50 44.43 -62.77
CA GLU A 330 38.42 45.41 -63.36
C GLU A 330 39.89 44.95 -63.30
N LEU A 331 40.24 44.14 -62.29
CA LEU A 331 41.59 43.57 -62.16
C LEU A 331 41.86 42.53 -63.26
N ALA A 332 40.86 41.73 -63.64
CA ALA A 332 40.94 40.77 -64.74
C ALA A 332 41.15 41.42 -66.12
N LYS A 333 40.72 42.68 -66.32
CA LYS A 333 40.97 43.42 -67.58
C LYS A 333 42.41 43.92 -67.71
N ALA A 334 43.12 44.06 -66.59
CA ALA A 334 44.48 44.61 -66.54
C ALA A 334 45.57 43.56 -66.85
N GLU A 335 45.31 42.28 -66.54
CA GLU A 335 46.24 41.16 -66.73
C GLU A 335 46.74 40.96 -68.17
N PRO A 336 45.92 40.98 -69.24
CA PRO A 336 46.41 40.73 -70.60
C PRO A 336 47.30 41.84 -71.15
N VAL A 337 47.14 43.09 -70.68
CA VAL A 337 47.94 44.24 -71.12
C VAL A 337 49.34 44.20 -70.51
N LEU A 338 49.46 43.73 -69.26
CA LEU A 338 50.75 43.51 -68.61
C LEU A 338 51.55 42.42 -69.34
N GLU A 339 50.90 41.30 -69.68
CA GLU A 339 51.57 40.17 -70.32
C GLU A 339 52.03 40.51 -71.76
N ALA A 340 51.25 41.30 -72.50
CA ALA A 340 51.63 41.81 -73.82
C ALA A 340 52.85 42.76 -73.77
N ALA A 341 53.01 43.55 -72.70
CA ALA A 341 54.21 44.36 -72.48
C ALA A 341 55.44 43.49 -72.18
N ARG A 342 55.27 42.39 -71.42
CA ARG A 342 56.34 41.44 -71.09
C ARG A 342 56.88 40.73 -72.33
N LEU A 343 56.00 40.25 -73.22
CA LEU A 343 56.37 39.56 -74.46
C LEU A 343 57.11 40.47 -75.45
N ALA A 344 56.79 41.76 -75.51
CA ALA A 344 57.48 42.71 -76.39
C ALA A 344 58.99 42.87 -76.06
N LEU A 345 59.40 42.61 -74.81
CA LEU A 345 60.80 42.63 -74.39
C LEU A 345 61.56 41.33 -74.64
N GLU A 346 60.87 40.19 -74.79
CA GLU A 346 61.51 38.91 -75.12
C GLU A 346 61.98 38.85 -76.57
N ASN A 347 61.32 39.57 -77.47
CA ASN A 347 61.64 39.63 -78.90
C ASN A 347 62.85 40.54 -79.25
N ILE A 348 63.54 41.15 -78.28
CA ILE A 348 64.70 42.03 -78.51
C ILE A 348 66.02 41.28 -78.29
N GLU A 349 66.78 41.03 -79.35
CA GLU A 349 68.07 40.33 -79.26
C GLU A 349 69.23 41.26 -78.85
N LYS A 350 70.18 40.73 -78.06
CA LYS A 350 71.35 41.48 -77.55
C LYS A 350 72.23 42.08 -78.66
N GLY A 351 72.32 41.40 -79.82
CA GLY A 351 73.09 41.89 -80.98
C GLY A 351 72.53 43.19 -81.54
N GLN A 352 71.20 43.28 -81.68
CA GLN A 352 70.49 44.43 -82.25
C GLN A 352 70.59 45.69 -81.37
N LEU A 353 70.62 45.54 -80.04
CA LEU A 353 70.85 46.63 -79.10
C LEU A 353 72.30 47.15 -79.12
N THR A 354 73.27 46.28 -79.42
CA THR A 354 74.68 46.65 -79.57
C THR A 354 74.90 47.47 -80.85
N GLU A 355 74.20 47.10 -81.93
CA GLU A 355 74.14 47.86 -83.19
C GLU A 355 73.47 49.24 -83.01
N LEU A 356 72.35 49.31 -82.30
CA LEU A 356 71.69 50.60 -82.02
C LEU A 356 72.59 51.56 -81.22
N LYS A 357 73.50 51.04 -80.38
CA LYS A 357 74.45 51.87 -79.61
C LYS A 357 75.64 52.36 -80.45
N SER A 358 76.05 51.63 -81.49
CA SER A 358 77.23 51.95 -82.31
C SER A 358 77.00 53.07 -83.33
N PHE A 359 75.75 53.52 -83.55
CA PHE A 359 75.47 54.63 -84.47
C PHE A 359 76.23 55.93 -84.09
N ALA A 360 76.97 56.47 -85.06
CA ALA A 360 77.64 57.78 -84.96
C ALA A 360 76.63 58.94 -85.07
N SER A 361 75.65 58.83 -85.98
CA SER A 361 74.48 59.71 -86.11
C SER A 361 73.23 58.87 -86.44
N PRO A 362 72.29 58.67 -85.51
CA PRO A 362 71.14 57.79 -85.72
C PRO A 362 70.06 58.44 -86.60
N PRO A 363 69.19 57.65 -87.27
CA PRO A 363 67.99 58.16 -87.92
C PRO A 363 67.06 58.90 -86.95
N GLU A 364 66.38 59.95 -87.43
CA GLU A 364 65.53 60.80 -86.57
C GLU A 364 64.44 60.02 -85.82
N THR A 365 63.83 59.00 -86.44
CA THR A 365 62.79 58.18 -85.79
C THR A 365 63.33 57.40 -84.59
N VAL A 366 64.55 56.85 -84.69
CA VAL A 366 65.22 56.14 -83.60
C VAL A 366 65.61 57.09 -82.47
N LYS A 367 66.02 58.32 -82.82
CA LYS A 367 66.34 59.36 -81.84
C LYS A 367 65.12 59.76 -80.99
N PHE A 368 63.93 59.89 -81.59
CA PHE A 368 62.71 60.20 -80.84
C PHE A 368 62.24 59.03 -79.95
N VAL A 369 62.32 57.77 -80.41
CA VAL A 369 62.03 56.60 -79.57
C VAL A 369 62.94 56.58 -78.34
N MET A 370 64.24 56.74 -78.55
CA MET A 370 65.19 56.74 -77.44
C MET A 370 65.03 57.96 -76.53
N ASN A 371 64.63 59.12 -77.05
CA ASN A 371 64.30 60.27 -76.21
C ASN A 371 63.11 59.99 -75.29
N MET A 372 62.08 59.26 -75.76
CA MET A 372 60.95 58.86 -74.91
C MET A 372 61.39 57.91 -73.78
N VAL A 373 62.27 56.97 -74.11
CA VAL A 373 62.86 56.02 -73.14
C VAL A 373 63.74 56.75 -72.11
N VAL A 374 64.54 57.73 -72.55
CA VAL A 374 65.35 58.57 -71.65
C VAL A 374 64.47 59.35 -70.68
N VAL A 375 63.39 59.96 -71.16
CA VAL A 375 62.43 60.70 -70.32
C VAL A 375 61.77 59.76 -69.29
N LEU A 376 61.40 58.55 -69.70
CA LEU A 376 60.77 57.56 -68.83
C LEU A 376 61.74 57.09 -67.71
N PHE A 377 62.96 56.68 -68.06
CA PHE A 377 63.92 56.17 -67.08
C PHE A 377 64.51 57.26 -66.19
N LYS A 378 64.74 58.47 -66.70
CA LYS A 378 65.25 59.59 -65.89
C LYS A 378 64.24 60.10 -64.89
N TRP A 379 62.95 59.99 -65.19
CA TRP A 379 61.91 60.19 -64.18
C TRP A 379 61.93 59.08 -63.12
N VAL A 380 61.97 57.82 -63.53
CA VAL A 380 61.89 56.70 -62.58
C VAL A 380 63.13 56.57 -61.68
N ASP A 381 64.32 56.89 -62.19
CA ASP A 381 65.59 56.76 -61.47
C ASP A 381 65.99 58.03 -60.69
N GLU A 382 65.74 59.23 -61.24
CA GLU A 382 66.21 60.51 -60.70
C GLU A 382 65.07 61.49 -60.35
N ASN A 383 63.80 61.11 -60.58
CA ASN A 383 62.60 61.96 -60.40
C ASN A 383 62.70 63.32 -61.11
N ARG A 384 63.40 63.35 -62.25
CA ARG A 384 63.78 64.57 -62.96
C ARG A 384 63.25 64.57 -64.39
N ILE A 385 62.57 65.64 -64.78
CA ILE A 385 62.14 65.88 -66.16
C ILE A 385 63.26 66.61 -66.92
N ILE A 386 63.71 66.02 -68.03
CA ILE A 386 64.81 66.57 -68.82
C ILE A 386 64.28 67.59 -69.87
N PRO A 387 64.84 68.83 -69.92
CA PRO A 387 64.51 69.84 -70.93
C PRO A 387 64.84 69.39 -72.37
N GLU A 388 64.12 69.94 -73.35
CA GLU A 388 64.26 69.56 -74.77
C GLU A 388 65.68 69.76 -75.32
N SER A 389 66.39 70.79 -74.85
CA SER A 389 67.78 71.09 -75.20
C SER A 389 68.80 70.03 -74.74
N GLN A 390 68.45 69.19 -73.77
CA GLN A 390 69.33 68.16 -73.19
C GLN A 390 68.99 66.73 -73.68
N ARG A 391 67.97 66.56 -74.53
CA ARG A 391 67.58 65.27 -75.16
C ARG A 391 68.50 64.93 -76.33
N THR A 392 69.77 64.73 -76.01
CA THR A 392 70.83 64.44 -76.98
C THR A 392 71.07 62.95 -77.11
N TRP A 393 71.60 62.53 -78.27
CA TRP A 393 71.93 61.12 -78.51
C TRP A 393 72.96 60.57 -77.52
N THR A 394 73.82 61.43 -76.98
CA THR A 394 74.78 61.10 -75.93
C THR A 394 74.08 60.60 -74.66
N GLU A 395 72.98 61.25 -74.26
CA GLU A 395 72.21 60.86 -73.07
C GLU A 395 71.38 59.59 -73.30
N ALA A 396 70.91 59.36 -74.54
CA ALA A 396 70.32 58.09 -74.95
C ALA A 396 71.32 56.92 -74.83
N LYS A 397 72.58 57.10 -75.26
CA LYS A 397 73.64 56.08 -75.08
C LYS A 397 73.95 55.82 -73.61
N ASN A 398 73.95 56.86 -72.78
CA ASN A 398 74.15 56.72 -71.33
C ASN A 398 73.01 55.92 -70.68
N THR A 399 71.77 56.17 -71.10
CA THR A 399 70.58 55.48 -70.58
C THR A 399 70.53 54.00 -71.00
N ILE A 400 70.99 53.67 -72.21
CA ILE A 400 71.17 52.28 -72.66
C ILE A 400 72.29 51.56 -71.87
N GLY A 401 73.34 52.27 -71.44
CA GLY A 401 74.39 51.69 -70.60
C GLY A 401 74.96 50.37 -71.12
N PRO A 402 75.32 49.40 -70.25
CA PRO A 402 75.56 48.01 -70.64
C PRO A 402 74.24 47.33 -71.07
N VAL A 403 74.22 46.76 -72.28
CA VAL A 403 73.01 46.20 -72.93
C VAL A 403 72.23 45.24 -72.03
N GLU A 404 72.92 44.41 -71.26
CA GLU A 404 72.32 43.38 -70.40
C GLU A 404 71.62 43.98 -69.16
N LYS A 405 72.16 45.05 -68.60
CA LYS A 405 71.54 45.77 -67.47
C LYS A 405 70.32 46.58 -67.92
N PHE A 406 70.34 47.09 -69.15
CA PHE A 406 69.21 47.84 -69.70
C PHE A 406 67.99 46.95 -69.98
N LEU A 407 68.19 45.75 -70.52
CA LEU A 407 67.10 44.77 -70.67
C LEU A 407 66.48 44.36 -69.32
N GLN A 408 67.30 44.18 -68.27
CA GLN A 408 66.78 43.92 -66.92
C GLN A 408 65.98 45.09 -66.36
N ARG A 409 66.41 46.33 -66.61
CA ARG A 409 65.67 47.54 -66.20
C ARG A 409 64.33 47.68 -66.90
N LEU A 410 64.25 47.33 -68.18
CA LEU A 410 63.00 47.28 -68.93
C LEU A 410 62.02 46.23 -68.36
N ARG A 411 62.53 45.03 -68.00
CA ARG A 411 61.70 43.94 -67.43
C ARG A 411 61.18 44.24 -66.03
N ASN A 412 61.98 44.92 -65.21
CA ASN A 412 61.63 45.23 -63.81
C ASN A 412 60.99 46.62 -63.65
N PHE A 413 60.45 47.18 -64.72
CA PHE A 413 59.90 48.53 -64.71
C PHE A 413 58.61 48.60 -63.89
N GLN A 414 58.61 49.43 -62.84
CA GLN A 414 57.46 49.62 -61.97
C GLN A 414 56.51 50.66 -62.54
N VAL A 415 55.40 50.21 -63.13
CA VAL A 415 54.43 51.10 -63.79
C VAL A 415 53.78 52.09 -62.83
N ALA A 416 53.64 51.74 -61.54
CA ALA A 416 53.11 52.61 -60.49
C ALA A 416 53.90 53.92 -60.27
N LYS A 417 55.15 54.02 -60.74
CA LYS A 417 56.02 55.20 -60.54
C LYS A 417 55.96 56.22 -61.69
N VAL A 418 55.26 55.92 -62.77
CA VAL A 418 55.03 56.88 -63.86
C VAL A 418 53.99 57.91 -63.41
N THR A 419 54.32 59.19 -63.47
CA THR A 419 53.36 60.26 -63.17
C THR A 419 52.63 60.74 -64.43
N PRO A 420 51.41 61.31 -64.30
CA PRO A 420 50.67 61.87 -65.43
C PRO A 420 51.45 62.93 -66.22
N GLN A 421 52.33 63.68 -65.54
CA GLN A 421 53.19 64.71 -66.14
C GLN A 421 54.22 64.12 -67.12
N VAL A 422 54.84 62.99 -66.76
CA VAL A 422 55.82 62.29 -67.61
C VAL A 422 55.14 61.63 -68.80
N ARG A 423 53.94 61.08 -68.56
CA ARG A 423 53.11 60.53 -69.63
C ARG A 423 52.78 61.57 -70.69
N ALA A 424 52.32 62.75 -70.29
CA ALA A 424 52.00 63.84 -71.22
C ALA A 424 53.19 64.27 -72.09
N ILE A 425 54.42 64.21 -71.56
CA ILE A 425 55.64 64.51 -72.31
C ILE A 425 55.95 63.43 -73.35
N ILE A 426 55.78 62.16 -72.98
CA ILE A 426 55.98 61.02 -73.89
C ILE A 426 54.91 61.03 -75.00
N ASP A 427 53.65 61.31 -74.67
CA ASP A 427 52.59 61.43 -75.67
C ASP A 427 52.87 62.57 -76.67
N LYS A 428 53.37 63.72 -76.19
CA LYS A 428 53.78 64.85 -77.06
C LYS A 428 54.94 64.47 -77.99
N LEU A 429 55.92 63.71 -77.49
CA LEU A 429 57.01 63.17 -78.31
C LEU A 429 56.50 62.15 -79.32
N ASN A 430 55.52 61.33 -78.95
CA ASN A 430 54.93 60.33 -79.82
C ASN A 430 54.13 60.97 -80.98
N VAL A 431 53.33 62.00 -80.68
CA VAL A 431 52.63 62.82 -81.69
C VAL A 431 53.62 63.47 -82.67
N THR A 432 54.78 63.90 -82.18
CA THR A 432 55.84 64.47 -83.02
C THR A 432 56.47 63.39 -83.91
N LEU A 433 56.67 62.19 -83.39
CA LEU A 433 57.20 61.04 -84.13
C LEU A 433 56.25 60.60 -85.26
N MET A 434 54.94 60.56 -85.01
CA MET A 434 53.93 60.25 -86.03
C MET A 434 53.91 61.25 -87.18
N LYS A 435 54.07 62.55 -86.89
CA LYS A 435 54.14 63.61 -87.91
C LYS A 435 55.37 63.49 -88.81
N ILE A 436 56.52 63.14 -88.24
CA ILE A 436 57.78 62.96 -88.98
C ILE A 436 57.71 61.73 -89.90
N SER A 437 57.09 60.65 -89.44
CA SER A 437 56.94 59.39 -90.20
C SER A 437 55.74 59.38 -91.17
N LYS A 438 54.90 60.43 -91.17
CA LYS A 438 53.69 60.56 -92.01
C LYS A 438 52.77 59.33 -91.94
N THR A 439 52.39 58.89 -90.74
CA THR A 439 51.58 57.68 -90.54
C THR A 439 50.61 57.87 -89.37
N ASP A 440 49.38 57.38 -89.53
CA ASP A 440 48.28 57.56 -88.55
C ASP A 440 48.06 56.34 -87.63
N SER A 441 48.68 55.17 -87.93
CA SER A 441 48.58 53.95 -87.11
C SER A 441 49.88 53.64 -86.36
N ILE A 442 49.77 53.35 -85.06
CA ILE A 442 50.90 52.97 -84.18
C ILE A 442 51.55 51.66 -84.66
N GLU A 443 50.80 50.71 -85.21
CA GLU A 443 51.34 49.44 -85.71
C GLU A 443 52.19 49.64 -86.97
N SER A 444 51.74 50.49 -87.88
CA SER A 444 52.51 50.86 -89.07
C SER A 444 53.76 51.68 -88.70
N LEU A 445 53.67 52.50 -87.64
CA LEU A 445 54.81 53.22 -87.07
C LEU A 445 55.86 52.27 -86.47
N ILE A 446 55.43 51.26 -85.71
CA ILE A 446 56.30 50.20 -85.18
C ILE A 446 57.04 49.51 -86.32
N GLN A 447 56.35 49.13 -87.39
CA GLN A 447 56.96 48.48 -88.55
C GLN A 447 58.00 49.36 -89.24
N GLN A 448 57.71 50.65 -89.48
CA GLN A 448 58.66 51.58 -90.09
C GLN A 448 59.90 51.83 -89.22
N ILE A 449 59.73 51.88 -87.89
CA ILE A 449 60.85 52.00 -86.95
C ILE A 449 61.67 50.70 -86.95
N THR A 450 61.01 49.54 -86.96
CA THR A 450 61.65 48.21 -86.96
C THR A 450 62.52 48.01 -88.21
N VAL A 451 62.05 48.46 -89.38
CA VAL A 451 62.84 48.43 -90.64
C VAL A 451 64.11 49.28 -90.54
N LYS A 452 64.06 50.41 -89.82
CA LYS A 452 65.23 51.29 -89.60
C LYS A 452 66.13 50.80 -88.46
N SER A 453 65.56 50.15 -87.44
CA SER A 453 66.26 49.47 -86.36
C SER A 453 65.31 48.55 -85.60
N ALA A 454 65.58 47.24 -85.62
CA ALA A 454 64.75 46.24 -84.96
C ALA A 454 64.66 46.45 -83.43
N ALA A 455 65.78 46.82 -82.79
CA ALA A 455 65.82 47.13 -81.37
C ALA A 455 64.96 48.35 -80.99
N ALA A 456 64.97 49.41 -81.81
CA ALA A 456 64.12 50.58 -81.56
C ALA A 456 62.63 50.25 -81.69
N GLY A 457 62.27 49.37 -82.64
CA GLY A 457 60.90 48.88 -82.81
C GLY A 457 60.40 48.12 -81.59
N GLY A 458 61.17 47.15 -81.09
CA GLY A 458 60.82 46.39 -79.88
C GLY A 458 60.71 47.25 -78.62
N ILE A 459 61.61 48.21 -78.43
CA ILE A 459 61.57 49.15 -77.29
C ILE A 459 60.32 50.03 -77.36
N TYR A 460 59.93 50.49 -78.55
CA TYR A 460 58.74 51.32 -78.73
C TYR A 460 57.45 50.52 -78.50
N THR A 461 57.37 49.26 -78.95
CA THR A 461 56.24 48.37 -78.66
C THR A 461 56.09 48.10 -77.15
N TRP A 462 57.20 47.86 -76.44
CA TRP A 462 57.19 47.75 -74.98
C TRP A 462 56.70 49.03 -74.30
N LEU A 463 57.19 50.19 -74.76
CA LEU A 463 56.83 51.49 -74.20
C LEU A 463 55.32 51.73 -74.33
N ASP A 464 54.73 51.48 -75.51
CA ASP A 464 53.29 51.65 -75.75
C ASP A 464 52.42 50.73 -74.87
N ASN A 465 52.76 49.44 -74.74
CA ASN A 465 52.01 48.51 -73.90
C ASN A 465 52.12 48.82 -72.40
N THR A 466 53.32 49.22 -71.94
CA THR A 466 53.56 49.65 -70.54
C THR A 466 52.74 50.91 -70.20
N LEU A 467 52.64 51.81 -71.17
CA LEU A 467 51.84 53.02 -71.08
C LEU A 467 50.34 52.71 -71.09
N LYS A 468 49.86 51.71 -71.82
CA LYS A 468 48.45 51.26 -71.75
C LYS A 468 48.10 50.64 -70.38
N PHE A 469 49.00 49.86 -69.79
CA PHE A 469 48.80 49.28 -68.45
C PHE A 469 48.74 50.36 -67.34
N HIS A 470 49.52 51.44 -67.46
CA HIS A 470 49.48 52.57 -66.51
C HIS A 470 48.09 53.21 -66.41
N THR A 471 47.38 53.35 -67.53
CA THR A 471 46.01 53.89 -67.56
C THR A 471 45.04 53.00 -66.78
N VAL A 472 45.14 51.68 -66.95
CA VAL A 472 44.28 50.72 -66.24
C VAL A 472 44.61 50.66 -64.75
N TYR A 473 45.90 50.78 -64.39
CA TYR A 473 46.34 50.80 -62.99
C TYR A 473 45.74 51.97 -62.17
N LEU A 474 45.61 53.16 -62.78
CA LEU A 474 45.00 54.32 -62.15
C LEU A 474 43.51 54.12 -61.81
N GLU A 475 42.81 53.25 -62.54
CA GLU A 475 41.38 52.97 -62.31
C GLU A 475 41.14 51.91 -61.21
N VAL A 476 42.09 51.00 -60.99
CA VAL A 476 41.95 49.85 -60.07
C VAL A 476 42.38 50.19 -58.64
N GLN A 477 43.43 51.01 -58.48
CA GLN A 477 43.99 51.38 -57.15
C GLN A 477 42.97 51.99 -56.16
N PRO A 478 42.14 52.99 -56.53
CA PRO A 478 41.18 53.56 -55.57
C PRO A 478 40.08 52.57 -55.15
N LYS A 479 39.76 51.57 -55.99
CA LYS A 479 38.73 50.57 -55.70
C LYS A 479 39.21 49.51 -54.71
N GLN A 480 40.51 49.17 -54.73
CA GLN A 480 41.11 48.25 -53.73
C GLN A 480 41.14 48.86 -52.33
N ILE A 481 41.56 50.13 -52.20
CA ILE A 481 41.59 50.81 -50.89
C ILE A 481 40.17 50.94 -50.31
N ALA A 482 39.18 51.24 -51.16
CA ALA A 482 37.77 51.30 -50.74
C ALA A 482 37.22 49.94 -50.27
N LEU A 483 37.67 48.83 -50.88
CA LEU A 483 37.30 47.48 -50.48
C LEU A 483 37.89 47.09 -49.13
N ASP A 484 39.16 47.45 -48.87
CA ASP A 484 39.83 47.14 -47.59
C ASP A 484 39.19 47.88 -46.41
N VAL A 485 38.87 49.17 -46.58
CA VAL A 485 38.16 49.96 -45.56
C VAL A 485 36.76 49.37 -45.28
N ALA A 486 36.02 48.99 -46.33
CA ALA A 486 34.67 48.44 -46.17
C ALA A 486 34.69 47.05 -45.49
N ASN A 487 35.72 46.23 -45.74
CA ASN A 487 35.92 44.96 -45.05
C ASN A 487 36.27 45.14 -43.56
N GLU A 488 37.08 46.14 -43.22
CA GLU A 488 37.44 46.43 -41.83
C GLU A 488 36.22 46.93 -41.03
N GLU A 489 35.40 47.81 -41.60
CA GLU A 489 34.15 48.27 -40.99
C GLU A 489 33.14 47.13 -40.78
N LEU A 490 33.03 46.22 -41.75
CA LEU A 490 32.19 45.03 -41.65
C LEU A 490 32.68 44.09 -40.53
N SER A 491 33.99 43.89 -40.42
CA SER A 491 34.59 43.07 -39.36
C SER A 491 34.31 43.64 -37.96
N ARG A 492 34.47 44.96 -37.78
CA ARG A 492 34.14 45.64 -36.51
C ARG A 492 32.66 45.51 -36.16
N ALA A 493 31.76 45.68 -37.14
CA ALA A 493 30.32 45.52 -36.94
C ALA A 493 29.95 44.07 -36.55
N GLN A 494 30.57 43.07 -37.17
CA GLN A 494 30.38 41.65 -36.82
C GLN A 494 30.86 41.31 -35.40
N GLN A 495 32.00 41.88 -34.97
CA GLN A 495 32.49 41.71 -33.60
C GLN A 495 31.61 42.38 -32.54
N ALA A 496 31.01 43.53 -32.86
CA ALA A 496 30.03 44.17 -31.97
C ALA A 496 28.75 43.33 -31.87
N PHE A 497 28.29 42.78 -32.99
CA PHE A 497 27.11 41.92 -33.03
C PHE A 497 27.27 40.59 -32.30
N SER A 498 28.46 39.97 -32.34
CA SER A 498 28.72 38.75 -31.57
C SER A 498 28.60 38.97 -30.06
N LYS A 499 28.95 40.17 -29.56
CA LYS A 499 28.74 40.55 -28.15
C LYS A 499 27.26 40.71 -27.81
N ILE A 500 26.46 41.28 -28.71
CA ILE A 500 25.00 41.39 -28.54
C ILE A 500 24.36 40.00 -28.51
N LEU A 501 24.75 39.10 -29.42
CA LEU A 501 24.29 37.70 -29.42
C LEU A 501 24.67 36.97 -28.13
N ALA A 502 25.89 37.14 -27.63
CA ALA A 502 26.32 36.55 -26.36
C ALA A 502 25.47 37.07 -25.18
N ARG A 503 25.12 38.36 -25.17
CA ARG A 503 24.25 38.94 -24.15
C ARG A 503 22.82 38.40 -24.24
N VAL A 504 22.27 38.25 -25.45
CA VAL A 504 20.95 37.63 -25.66
C VAL A 504 20.97 36.19 -25.14
N GLN A 505 22.01 35.41 -25.44
CA GLN A 505 22.14 34.03 -24.96
C GLN A 505 22.15 33.95 -23.43
N ILE A 506 22.92 34.81 -22.75
CA ILE A 506 22.96 34.84 -21.28
C ILE A 506 21.58 35.17 -20.69
N LEU A 507 20.86 36.13 -21.28
CA LEU A 507 19.52 36.50 -20.82
C LEU A 507 18.50 35.39 -21.12
N GLU A 508 18.63 34.67 -22.23
CA GLU A 508 17.83 33.47 -22.52
C GLU A 508 18.09 32.36 -21.52
N ASP A 509 19.35 32.05 -21.21
CA ASP A 509 19.72 31.03 -20.23
C ASP A 509 19.16 31.40 -18.84
N CYS A 510 19.29 32.66 -18.42
CA CYS A 510 18.70 33.19 -17.19
C CYS A 510 17.16 33.03 -17.18
N LEU A 511 16.50 33.37 -18.28
CA LEU A 511 15.05 33.21 -18.43
C LEU A 511 14.63 31.73 -18.37
N THR A 512 15.42 30.80 -18.90
CA THR A 512 15.12 29.36 -18.79
C THR A 512 15.22 28.88 -17.34
N GLU A 513 16.20 29.35 -16.57
CA GLU A 513 16.36 29.00 -15.15
C GLU A 513 15.20 29.54 -14.32
N GLU A 514 14.82 30.80 -14.51
CA GLU A 514 13.69 31.42 -13.80
C GLU A 514 12.35 30.78 -14.18
N ASN A 515 12.15 30.39 -15.46
CA ASN A 515 10.99 29.60 -15.86
C ASN A 515 10.92 28.24 -15.15
N LEU A 516 12.06 27.58 -14.96
CA LEU A 516 12.14 26.29 -14.27
C LEU A 516 11.82 26.46 -12.77
N LYS A 517 12.31 27.52 -12.12
CA LYS A 517 11.95 27.88 -10.74
C LYS A 517 10.45 28.16 -10.60
N MET A 518 9.86 28.91 -11.55
CA MET A 518 8.42 29.19 -11.57
C MET A 518 7.60 27.91 -11.73
N GLN A 519 7.97 27.02 -12.65
CA GLN A 519 7.28 25.74 -12.83
C GLN A 519 7.32 24.87 -11.58
N ARG A 520 8.47 24.82 -10.88
CA ARG A 520 8.58 24.13 -9.58
C ARG A 520 7.68 24.76 -8.53
N ALA A 521 7.68 26.08 -8.40
CA ALA A 521 6.83 26.78 -7.44
C ALA A 521 5.32 26.58 -7.71
N LEU A 522 4.91 26.56 -8.98
CA LEU A 522 3.54 26.26 -9.38
C LEU A 522 3.17 24.80 -9.06
N ALA A 523 4.06 23.84 -9.36
CA ALA A 523 3.82 22.43 -9.03
C ALA A 523 3.69 22.20 -7.52
N GLU A 524 4.58 22.79 -6.71
CA GLU A 524 4.53 22.70 -5.25
C GLU A 524 3.26 23.35 -4.66
N LYS A 525 2.77 24.44 -5.27
CA LYS A 525 1.50 25.07 -4.93
C LYS A 525 0.34 24.15 -5.27
N ASP A 526 0.29 23.62 -6.49
CA ASP A 526 -0.82 22.78 -6.96
C ASP A 526 -0.91 21.48 -6.12
N ASP A 527 0.22 20.88 -5.76
CA ASP A 527 0.24 19.72 -4.86
C ASP A 527 -0.25 20.07 -3.46
N ALA A 528 0.15 21.23 -2.91
CA ALA A 528 -0.37 21.70 -1.63
C ALA A 528 -1.89 21.94 -1.68
N VAL A 529 -2.41 22.53 -2.77
CA VAL A 529 -3.86 22.72 -2.98
C VAL A 529 -4.59 21.38 -3.02
N ARG A 530 -4.06 20.39 -3.76
CA ARG A 530 -4.63 19.03 -3.80
C ARG A 530 -4.66 18.37 -2.43
N THR A 531 -3.62 18.51 -1.62
CA THR A 531 -3.59 17.97 -0.26
C THR A 531 -4.63 18.62 0.63
N LYS A 532 -4.78 19.96 0.58
CA LYS A 532 -5.83 20.70 1.28
C LYS A 532 -7.23 20.23 0.89
N GLU A 533 -7.52 20.10 -0.41
CA GLU A 533 -8.82 19.62 -0.89
C GLU A 533 -9.12 18.18 -0.48
N ARG A 534 -8.10 17.32 -0.41
CA ARG A 534 -8.25 15.95 0.11
C ARG A 534 -8.58 15.96 1.60
N LEU A 535 -7.86 16.74 2.40
CA LEU A 535 -8.11 16.88 3.84
C LEU A 535 -9.51 17.45 4.10
N ALA A 536 -9.90 18.52 3.39
CA ALA A 536 -11.23 19.13 3.52
C ALA A 536 -12.36 18.12 3.22
N ARG A 537 -12.21 17.30 2.18
CA ARG A 537 -13.17 16.23 1.88
C ARG A 537 -13.21 15.15 2.96
N GLN A 538 -12.07 14.77 3.52
CA GLN A 538 -12.01 13.79 4.60
C GLN A 538 -12.70 14.32 5.87
N ILE A 539 -12.52 15.60 6.18
CA ILE A 539 -13.17 16.26 7.33
C ILE A 539 -14.69 16.32 7.12
N ASP A 540 -15.18 16.79 5.97
CA ASP A 540 -16.64 16.84 5.68
C ASP A 540 -17.28 15.45 5.79
N LEU A 541 -16.62 14.41 5.28
CA LEU A 541 -17.11 13.03 5.42
C LEU A 541 -17.12 12.57 6.89
N ALA A 542 -16.08 12.89 7.66
CA ALA A 542 -15.99 12.52 9.06
C ALA A 542 -17.03 13.26 9.91
N GLU A 543 -17.24 14.56 9.68
CA GLU A 543 -18.27 15.38 10.34
C GLU A 543 -19.66 14.85 10.04
N ARG A 544 -19.99 14.57 8.77
CA ARG A 544 -21.29 13.97 8.40
C ARG A 544 -21.52 12.62 9.09
N LEU A 545 -20.47 11.82 9.25
CA LEU A 545 -20.57 10.54 9.94
C LEU A 545 -20.79 10.71 11.45
N VAL A 546 -20.06 11.63 12.08
CA VAL A 546 -20.23 11.96 13.51
C VAL A 546 -21.62 12.53 13.77
N ASP A 547 -22.08 13.48 12.95
CA ASP A 547 -23.40 14.11 13.08
C ASP A 547 -24.52 13.11 12.80
N GLY A 548 -24.38 12.30 11.74
CA GLY A 548 -25.34 11.24 11.40
C GLY A 548 -25.48 10.19 12.51
N LEU A 549 -24.41 9.97 13.29
CA LEU A 549 -24.39 9.02 14.41
C LEU A 549 -24.58 9.67 15.78
N ALA A 550 -24.74 11.00 15.87
CA ALA A 550 -24.88 11.71 17.14
C ALA A 550 -26.13 11.26 17.92
N SER A 551 -27.26 11.09 17.23
CA SER A 551 -28.48 10.55 17.83
C SER A 551 -28.29 9.09 18.30
N SER A 552 -27.58 8.30 17.50
CA SER A 552 -27.26 6.90 17.83
C SER A 552 -26.34 6.81 19.06
N ARG A 553 -25.38 7.73 19.22
CA ARG A 553 -24.49 7.82 20.39
C ARG A 553 -25.30 8.00 21.68
N ILE A 554 -26.29 8.90 21.69
CA ILE A 554 -27.16 9.13 22.85
C ILE A 554 -27.96 7.87 23.17
N ILE A 555 -28.54 7.22 22.14
CA ILE A 555 -29.31 5.99 22.30
C ILE A 555 -28.44 4.87 22.86
N TRP A 556 -27.24 4.68 22.32
CA TRP A 556 -26.29 3.65 22.75
C TRP A 556 -25.82 3.88 24.18
N THR A 557 -25.54 5.13 24.56
CA THR A 557 -25.15 5.48 25.92
C THR A 557 -26.27 5.17 26.91
N LYS A 558 -27.50 5.60 26.62
CA LYS A 558 -28.68 5.27 27.43
C LYS A 558 -28.94 3.76 27.50
N ARG A 559 -28.71 3.04 26.40
CA ARG A 559 -28.88 1.58 26.34
C ARG A 559 -27.87 0.84 27.20
N VAL A 560 -26.62 1.33 27.26
CA VAL A 560 -25.61 0.80 28.19
C VAL A 560 -26.04 1.01 29.65
N GLU A 561 -26.57 2.19 30.00
CA GLU A 561 -27.12 2.43 31.34
C GLU A 561 -28.29 1.49 31.66
N THR A 562 -29.22 1.32 30.73
CA THR A 562 -30.32 0.35 30.89
C THR A 562 -29.80 -1.07 31.10
N PHE A 563 -28.83 -1.52 30.30
CA PHE A 563 -28.24 -2.85 30.46
C PHE A 563 -27.46 -3.03 31.77
N LYS A 564 -26.82 -1.98 32.28
CA LYS A 564 -26.20 -2.02 33.62
C LYS A 564 -27.25 -2.17 34.72
N ASN A 565 -28.35 -1.42 34.64
CA ASN A 565 -29.47 -1.58 35.57
C ASN A 565 -30.11 -2.97 35.45
N ASP A 566 -30.26 -3.49 34.23
CA ASP A 566 -30.77 -4.84 33.99
C ASP A 566 -29.83 -5.89 34.62
N LEU A 567 -28.51 -5.73 34.58
CA LEU A 567 -27.57 -6.64 35.26
C LEU A 567 -27.74 -6.62 36.78
N GLU A 568 -28.05 -5.47 37.38
CA GLU A 568 -28.30 -5.36 38.82
C GLU A 568 -29.59 -6.10 39.24
N THR A 569 -30.66 -6.01 38.43
CA THR A 569 -31.95 -6.67 38.74
C THR A 569 -32.06 -8.10 38.20
N LEU A 570 -31.19 -8.49 37.26
CA LEU A 570 -31.24 -9.77 36.54
C LEU A 570 -31.34 -10.95 37.48
N LEU A 571 -30.58 -10.91 38.58
CA LEU A 571 -30.50 -12.01 39.52
C LEU A 571 -31.88 -12.32 40.13
N GLY A 572 -32.60 -11.30 40.59
CA GLY A 572 -33.93 -11.47 41.17
C GLY A 572 -34.98 -11.82 40.13
N ASP A 573 -34.90 -11.22 38.95
CA ASP A 573 -35.83 -11.48 37.84
C ASP A 573 -35.71 -12.94 37.36
N VAL A 574 -34.48 -13.44 37.21
CA VAL A 574 -34.20 -14.84 36.86
C VAL A 574 -34.63 -15.78 37.97
N LEU A 575 -34.43 -15.41 39.24
CA LEU A 575 -34.85 -16.22 40.39
C LEU A 575 -36.39 -16.40 40.39
N LEU A 576 -37.15 -15.33 40.20
CA LEU A 576 -38.61 -15.40 40.08
C LEU A 576 -39.06 -16.18 38.84
N ALA A 577 -38.47 -15.90 37.68
CA ALA A 577 -38.85 -16.54 36.43
C ALA A 577 -38.57 -18.05 36.44
N SER A 578 -37.39 -18.45 36.92
CA SER A 578 -37.02 -19.86 37.05
C SER A 578 -37.94 -20.58 38.04
N THR A 579 -38.24 -19.96 39.19
CA THR A 579 -39.21 -20.50 40.15
C THR A 579 -40.57 -20.75 39.52
N PHE A 580 -41.08 -19.75 38.80
CA PHE A 580 -42.39 -19.81 38.16
C PHE A 580 -42.46 -20.96 37.16
N ILE A 581 -41.47 -21.07 36.29
CA ILE A 581 -41.41 -22.12 35.26
C ILE A 581 -41.29 -23.51 35.90
N SER A 582 -40.48 -23.66 36.95
CA SER A 582 -40.24 -24.96 37.58
C SER A 582 -41.43 -25.51 38.35
N TYR A 583 -42.23 -24.67 39.02
CA TYR A 583 -43.27 -25.16 39.94
C TYR A 583 -44.71 -24.93 39.48
N THR A 584 -45.00 -23.88 38.73
CA THR A 584 -46.41 -23.44 38.56
C THR A 584 -47.17 -24.15 37.44
N GLY A 585 -46.49 -24.93 36.58
CA GLY A 585 -47.06 -25.54 35.38
C GLY A 585 -48.31 -26.40 35.61
N TYR A 586 -48.42 -27.09 36.75
CA TYR A 586 -49.53 -27.99 37.07
C TYR A 586 -50.69 -27.31 37.82
N PHE A 587 -50.48 -26.10 38.31
CA PHE A 587 -51.48 -25.36 39.09
C PHE A 587 -52.44 -24.59 38.18
N SER A 588 -53.68 -24.40 38.64
CA SER A 588 -54.68 -23.58 37.97
C SER A 588 -54.35 -22.08 38.07
N ARG A 589 -54.94 -21.26 37.20
CA ARG A 589 -54.59 -19.83 37.03
C ARG A 589 -54.62 -19.03 38.35
N SER A 590 -55.61 -19.27 39.20
CA SER A 590 -55.75 -18.58 40.49
C SER A 590 -54.55 -18.83 41.41
N TYR A 591 -54.11 -20.08 41.52
CA TYR A 591 -52.92 -20.44 42.29
C TYR A 591 -51.65 -19.86 41.68
N ARG A 592 -51.50 -19.87 40.33
CA ARG A 592 -50.34 -19.25 39.67
C ARG A 592 -50.22 -17.76 39.98
N ILE A 593 -51.33 -17.02 39.94
CA ILE A 593 -51.35 -15.59 40.27
C ILE A 593 -50.98 -15.37 41.74
N ASN A 594 -51.53 -16.20 42.65
CA ASN A 594 -51.22 -16.11 44.08
C ASN A 594 -49.72 -16.37 44.35
N PHE A 595 -49.15 -17.42 43.74
CA PHE A 595 -47.73 -17.73 43.84
C PHE A 595 -46.86 -16.54 43.38
N VAL A 596 -47.13 -15.96 42.21
CA VAL A 596 -46.35 -14.82 41.71
C VAL A 596 -46.39 -13.64 42.68
N ASN A 597 -47.57 -13.27 43.19
CA ASN A 597 -47.70 -12.15 44.12
C ASN A 597 -46.97 -12.40 45.44
N LYS A 598 -47.08 -13.63 45.97
CA LYS A 598 -46.42 -14.04 47.21
C LYS A 598 -44.90 -14.07 47.05
N TRP A 599 -44.39 -14.67 45.97
CA TRP A 599 -42.96 -14.79 45.71
C TRP A 599 -42.31 -13.46 45.36
N ARG A 600 -43.00 -12.56 44.65
CA ARG A 600 -42.54 -11.19 44.43
C ARG A 600 -42.40 -10.42 45.75
N SER A 601 -43.36 -10.59 46.66
CA SER A 601 -43.28 -9.98 48.00
C SER A 601 -42.13 -10.58 48.81
N ALA A 602 -41.94 -11.91 48.73
CA ALA A 602 -40.85 -12.59 49.43
C ALA A 602 -39.46 -12.16 48.92
N ILE A 603 -39.28 -12.02 47.61
CA ILE A 603 -37.98 -11.57 47.07
C ILE A 603 -37.71 -10.10 47.41
N ALA A 604 -38.74 -9.25 47.46
CA ALA A 604 -38.61 -7.85 47.89
C ALA A 604 -38.12 -7.69 49.35
N THR A 605 -38.40 -8.68 50.20
CA THR A 605 -37.87 -8.71 51.58
C THR A 605 -36.43 -9.22 51.67
N THR A 606 -35.87 -9.75 50.57
CA THR A 606 -34.47 -10.17 50.48
C THR A 606 -33.59 -9.06 49.93
N LYS A 607 -32.27 -9.13 50.15
CA LYS A 607 -31.28 -8.17 49.59
C LYS A 607 -31.07 -8.31 48.06
N VAL A 608 -31.94 -9.03 47.35
CA VAL A 608 -31.79 -9.31 45.91
C VAL A 608 -32.63 -8.32 45.12
N CYS A 609 -31.97 -7.49 44.30
CA CYS A 609 -32.64 -6.54 43.42
C CYS A 609 -33.44 -7.26 42.33
N HIS A 610 -34.64 -6.74 42.01
CA HIS A 610 -35.54 -7.22 40.96
C HIS A 610 -36.41 -6.05 40.45
N GLN A 611 -37.04 -6.18 39.28
CA GLN A 611 -37.90 -5.16 38.66
C GLN A 611 -39.37 -5.17 39.11
#